data_AF-A0A1E3JBK1-F1
#
_entry.id   AF-A0A1E3JBK1-F1
#
_cell.length_a   1.000
_cell.length_b   1.000
_cell.length_c   1.000
_cell.angle_alpha   90.00
_cell.angle_beta   90.00
_cell.angle_gamma   90.00
#
_symmetry.space_group_name_H-M   'P 1'
#
loop_
_entity.id
_entity.type
_entity.pdbx_description
1 polymer ?
#
loop_
_entity_poly.entity_id
_entity_poly.type
_entity_poly.pdbx_seq_one_letter_code
_entity_poly.pdbx_strand_id
1 'polypeptide(L)'
;MSLRPLLRQTQLRSVGVRSIQSSAPRRGAHGGHGAEEDQSDTYTKESFLNPKWRNAFLLFTTAALIFPYLPAPAKSNLSPSLSPDAFQEARRDVEGELPWLTRWFVRETEKAEVWRERADRHLELTKEEADRRLLFQEAERPKVLRMRYPSRFEQASPFNIPVGSQVDLSDLKVRPAE
;
A
#
# COMPACT_ATOMS: atom_id res chain seq x y z
N MET A 1 9.79 44.58 15.63
CA MET A 1 8.74 44.12 14.69
C MET A 1 8.73 42.61 14.70
N SER A 2 7.72 41.99 15.32
CA SER A 2 7.65 40.54 15.54
C SER A 2 6.85 39.86 14.43
N LEU A 3 7.44 38.87 13.76
CA LEU A 3 6.76 38.04 12.78
C LEU A 3 6.53 36.65 13.41
N ARG A 4 5.27 36.37 13.73
CA ARG A 4 4.80 35.06 14.22
C ARG A 4 4.65 34.10 13.03
N PRO A 5 5.03 32.82 13.16
CA PRO A 5 4.72 31.82 12.15
C PRO A 5 3.26 31.34 12.30
N LEU A 6 2.51 31.33 11.20
CA LEU A 6 1.17 30.74 11.12
C LEU A 6 1.29 29.22 10.97
N LEU A 7 1.09 28.49 12.07
CA LEU A 7 0.87 27.05 12.07
C LEU A 7 -0.49 26.74 11.43
N ARG A 8 -0.46 26.27 10.18
CA ARG A 8 -1.65 25.77 9.48
C ARG A 8 -1.97 24.37 10.00
N GLN A 9 -2.90 24.26 10.94
CA GLN A 9 -3.46 22.97 11.36
C GLN A 9 -4.25 22.37 10.19
N THR A 10 -3.71 21.32 9.57
CA THR A 10 -4.46 20.43 8.68
C THR A 10 -5.39 19.57 9.54
N GLN A 11 -6.66 19.95 9.59
CA GLN A 11 -7.73 19.13 10.15
C GLN A 11 -7.95 17.92 9.24
N LEU A 12 -7.50 16.73 9.69
CA LEU A 12 -7.84 15.46 9.05
C LEU A 12 -9.34 15.22 9.23
N ARG A 13 -10.10 15.29 8.14
CA ARG A 13 -11.51 14.88 8.13
C ARG A 13 -11.59 13.37 8.39
N SER A 14 -12.08 12.96 9.56
CA SER A 14 -12.46 11.58 9.79
C SER A 14 -13.64 11.22 8.87
N VAL A 15 -13.41 10.31 7.93
CA VAL A 15 -14.49 9.73 7.13
C VAL A 15 -15.33 8.85 8.06
N GLY A 16 -16.55 9.30 8.36
CA GLY A 16 -17.49 8.56 9.19
C GLY A 16 -17.82 7.21 8.56
N VAL A 17 -17.42 6.13 9.23
CA VAL A 17 -17.88 4.78 8.97
C VAL A 17 -19.39 4.77 9.17
N ARG A 18 -20.16 4.52 8.11
CA ARG A 18 -21.61 4.31 8.21
C ARG A 18 -21.85 2.99 8.94
N SER A 19 -22.10 3.06 10.24
CA SER A 19 -22.62 1.93 11.00
C SER A 19 -24.01 1.58 10.48
N ILE A 20 -24.20 0.34 10.06
CA ILE A 20 -25.52 -0.21 9.71
C ILE A 20 -26.28 -0.37 11.04
N GLN A 21 -26.96 0.69 11.47
CA GLN A 21 -27.96 0.60 12.52
C GLN A 21 -29.21 -0.07 11.93
N SER A 22 -29.31 -1.39 12.10
CA SER A 22 -30.58 -2.10 11.90
C SER A 22 -31.48 -1.83 13.11
N SER A 23 -32.33 -0.81 13.03
CA SER A 23 -33.44 -0.66 13.95
C SER A 23 -34.50 -1.72 13.62
N ALA A 24 -34.54 -2.79 14.42
CA ALA A 24 -35.67 -3.69 14.41
C ALA A 24 -36.89 -2.96 15.02
N PRO A 25 -38.05 -2.88 14.34
CA PRO A 25 -39.25 -2.37 14.97
C PRO A 25 -39.69 -3.37 16.04
N ARG A 26 -39.49 -3.03 17.31
CA ARG A 26 -40.18 -3.69 18.43
C ARG A 26 -41.68 -3.43 18.25
N ARG A 27 -42.42 -4.42 17.75
CA ARG A 27 -43.88 -4.48 17.93
C ARG A 27 -44.15 -4.63 19.41
N GLY A 28 -44.40 -3.51 20.08
CA GLY A 28 -45.11 -3.53 21.35
C GLY A 28 -46.57 -3.83 21.06
N ALA A 29 -47.06 -4.98 21.49
CA ALA A 29 -48.48 -5.23 21.63
C ALA A 29 -48.73 -6.27 22.73
N HIS A 30 -49.80 -6.00 23.50
CA HIS A 30 -50.50 -6.84 24.46
C HIS A 30 -50.09 -6.72 25.94
N GLY A 31 -50.54 -5.64 26.57
CA GLY A 31 -51.01 -5.68 27.96
C GLY A 31 -52.53 -5.75 27.97
N GLY A 32 -53.11 -6.85 28.48
CA GLY A 32 -54.56 -7.01 28.62
C GLY A 32 -55.02 -8.44 28.91
N HIS A 33 -55.02 -8.78 30.21
CA HIS A 33 -55.89 -9.73 30.95
C HIS A 33 -55.98 -11.22 30.58
N GLY A 34 -55.71 -12.08 31.57
CA GLY A 34 -56.16 -13.47 31.63
C GLY A 34 -55.35 -14.30 32.63
N ALA A 35 -55.97 -14.67 33.75
CA ALA A 35 -55.39 -15.40 34.88
C ALA A 35 -55.09 -16.88 34.56
N GLU A 36 -54.16 -17.42 35.34
CA GLU A 36 -53.90 -18.83 35.71
C GLU A 36 -54.47 -19.96 34.84
N GLU A 37 -53.58 -20.83 34.34
CA GLU A 37 -53.69 -22.28 34.58
C GLU A 37 -52.38 -23.00 34.17
N ASP A 38 -52.02 -23.97 35.02
CA ASP A 38 -50.88 -24.87 35.00
C ASP A 38 -50.87 -25.79 33.76
N GLN A 39 -49.88 -25.66 32.87
CA GLN A 39 -49.59 -26.66 31.81
C GLN A 39 -48.07 -26.78 31.60
N SER A 40 -47.43 -27.52 32.50
CA SER A 40 -46.28 -28.33 32.13
C SER A 40 -46.67 -29.28 30.98
N ASP A 41 -45.76 -29.49 30.02
CA ASP A 41 -45.94 -30.32 28.80
C ASP A 41 -46.55 -29.63 27.56
N THR A 42 -46.17 -28.38 27.29
CA THR A 42 -46.34 -27.83 25.93
C THR A 42 -45.32 -28.48 25.00
N TYR A 43 -45.70 -29.62 24.39
CA TYR A 43 -44.95 -30.30 23.33
C TYR A 43 -44.60 -29.28 22.23
N THR A 44 -43.33 -28.89 22.11
CA THR A 44 -42.89 -28.01 21.03
C THR A 44 -43.11 -28.75 19.73
N LYS A 45 -44.09 -28.29 18.93
CA LYS A 45 -44.31 -28.80 17.57
C LYS A 45 -43.17 -28.30 16.68
N GLU A 46 -41.99 -28.89 16.84
CA GLU A 46 -40.80 -28.63 16.02
C GLU A 46 -41.08 -29.13 14.60
N SER A 47 -41.65 -28.25 13.77
CA SER A 47 -41.90 -28.51 12.37
C SER A 47 -40.64 -28.21 11.54
N PHE A 48 -40.35 -29.04 10.54
CA PHE A 48 -39.24 -28.82 9.59
C PHE A 48 -39.39 -27.55 8.73
N LEU A 49 -40.52 -26.85 8.86
CA LEU A 49 -40.79 -25.56 8.22
C LEU A 49 -40.55 -24.35 9.13
N ASN A 50 -40.02 -24.55 10.34
CA ASN A 50 -39.56 -23.47 11.21
C ASN A 50 -38.50 -22.60 10.47
N PRO A 51 -38.51 -21.26 10.58
CA PRO A 51 -37.55 -20.37 9.94
C PRO A 51 -36.08 -20.84 9.91
N LYS A 52 -35.60 -21.50 10.97
CA LYS A 52 -34.24 -22.07 11.01
C LYS A 52 -34.04 -23.19 9.98
N TRP A 53 -34.95 -24.17 9.93
CA TRP A 53 -34.89 -25.29 9.00
C TRP A 53 -35.18 -24.86 7.56
N ARG A 54 -36.14 -23.95 7.35
CA ARG A 54 -36.38 -23.35 6.03
C ARG A 54 -35.12 -22.70 5.46
N ASN A 55 -34.42 -21.91 6.27
CA ASN A 55 -33.19 -21.25 5.83
C ASN A 55 -32.07 -22.27 5.57
N ALA A 56 -31.96 -23.33 6.39
CA ALA A 56 -31.00 -24.42 6.16
C ALA A 56 -31.27 -25.16 4.84
N PHE A 57 -32.54 -25.48 4.54
CA PHE A 57 -32.92 -26.08 3.26
C PHE A 57 -32.66 -25.15 2.09
N LEU A 58 -32.94 -23.85 2.21
CA LEU A 58 -32.63 -22.86 1.18
C LEU A 58 -31.13 -22.73 0.93
N LEU A 59 -30.29 -22.77 1.98
CA LEU A 59 -28.84 -22.75 1.80
C LEU A 59 -28.32 -24.03 1.15
N PHE A 60 -28.86 -25.19 1.53
CA PHE A 60 -28.45 -26.46 0.93
C PHE A 60 -28.88 -26.56 -0.54
N THR A 61 -30.12 -26.19 -0.86
CA THR A 61 -30.61 -26.22 -2.24
C THR A 61 -29.91 -25.19 -3.11
N THR A 62 -29.65 -23.97 -2.61
CA THR A 62 -28.87 -22.98 -3.35
C THR A 62 -27.44 -23.45 -3.56
N ALA A 63 -26.77 -24.02 -2.55
CA ALA A 63 -25.44 -24.60 -2.69
C ALA A 63 -25.40 -25.73 -3.73
N ALA A 64 -26.38 -26.64 -3.72
CA ALA A 64 -26.47 -27.73 -4.69
C ALA A 64 -26.70 -27.23 -6.12
N LEU A 65 -27.52 -26.18 -6.30
CA LEU A 65 -27.75 -25.55 -7.61
C LEU A 65 -26.51 -24.78 -8.10
N ILE A 66 -25.74 -24.18 -7.20
CA ILE A 66 -24.51 -23.43 -7.53
C ILE A 66 -23.32 -24.37 -7.76
N PHE A 67 -23.29 -25.55 -7.12
CA PHE A 67 -22.21 -26.52 -7.24
C PHE A 67 -21.75 -26.83 -8.68
N PRO A 68 -22.62 -27.09 -9.67
CA PRO A 68 -22.19 -27.32 -11.06
C PRO A 68 -21.63 -26.08 -11.76
N TYR A 69 -21.86 -24.87 -11.22
CA TYR A 69 -21.34 -23.61 -11.76
C TYR A 69 -20.09 -23.12 -11.02
N LEU A 70 -19.69 -23.79 -9.94
CA LEU A 70 -18.43 -23.51 -9.27
C LEU A 70 -17.28 -24.04 -10.12
N PRO A 71 -16.18 -23.27 -10.23
CA PRO A 71 -14.99 -23.73 -10.94
C PRO A 71 -14.45 -24.98 -10.25
N ALA A 72 -14.30 -26.07 -11.03
CA ALA A 72 -13.68 -27.29 -10.53
C ALA A 72 -12.27 -26.96 -10.00
N PRO A 73 -11.83 -27.56 -8.88
CA PRO A 73 -10.47 -27.39 -8.41
C PRO A 73 -9.51 -27.82 -9.52
N ALA A 74 -8.52 -26.98 -9.82
CA ALA A 74 -7.51 -27.27 -10.83
C ALA A 74 -6.90 -28.65 -10.55
N LYS A 75 -6.71 -29.46 -11.61
CA LYS A 75 -6.15 -30.82 -11.51
C LYS A 75 -4.72 -30.84 -10.97
N SER A 76 -4.05 -29.68 -10.92
CA SER A 76 -2.69 -29.50 -10.43
C SER A 76 -2.62 -28.36 -9.40
N ASN A 77 -1.77 -28.56 -8.39
CA ASN A 77 -1.53 -27.57 -7.35
C ASN A 77 -0.62 -26.49 -7.95
N LEU A 78 -1.12 -25.27 -8.20
CA LEU A 78 -0.28 -24.13 -8.61
C LEU A 78 0.50 -23.59 -7.40
N SER A 79 1.46 -24.37 -6.90
CA SER A 79 2.40 -23.88 -5.89
C SER A 79 3.62 -23.23 -6.57
N PRO A 80 4.17 -22.13 -6.01
CA PRO A 80 5.42 -21.52 -6.49
C PRO A 80 6.66 -22.44 -6.47
N SER A 81 6.52 -23.66 -5.94
CA SER A 81 7.57 -24.68 -5.86
C SER A 81 7.65 -25.62 -7.08
N LEU A 82 6.74 -25.51 -8.05
CA LEU A 82 6.86 -26.27 -9.30
C LEU A 82 8.04 -25.79 -10.14
N SER A 83 8.56 -26.69 -11.00
CA SER A 83 9.52 -26.33 -12.04
C SER A 83 8.97 -25.20 -12.92
N PRO A 84 9.81 -24.24 -13.38
CA PRO A 84 9.38 -23.10 -14.18
C PRO A 84 8.55 -23.50 -15.41
N ASP A 85 8.87 -24.61 -16.06
CA ASP A 85 8.20 -25.07 -17.26
C ASP A 85 6.78 -25.59 -16.97
N ALA A 86 6.61 -26.42 -15.94
CA ALA A 86 5.30 -26.90 -15.51
C ALA A 86 4.38 -25.76 -15.03
N PHE A 87 4.96 -24.70 -14.44
CA PHE A 87 4.21 -23.50 -14.07
C PHE A 87 3.79 -22.68 -15.30
N GLN A 88 4.65 -22.59 -16.33
CA GLN A 88 4.29 -21.96 -17.60
C GLN A 88 3.23 -22.76 -18.34
N GLU A 89 3.29 -24.08 -18.32
CA GLU A 89 2.29 -24.95 -18.97
C GLU A 89 0.93 -24.83 -18.27
N ALA A 90 0.89 -24.79 -16.94
CA ALA A 90 -0.35 -24.52 -16.19
C ALA A 90 -0.92 -23.11 -16.42
N ARG A 91 -0.09 -22.14 -16.84
CA ARG A 91 -0.53 -20.80 -17.24
C ARG A 91 -0.88 -20.67 -18.72
N ARG A 92 -0.36 -21.54 -19.58
CA ARG A 92 -0.67 -21.55 -21.00
C ARG A 92 -2.09 -22.08 -21.12
N ASP A 93 -2.99 -21.14 -21.38
CA ASP A 93 -4.41 -21.39 -21.48
C ASP A 93 -4.68 -22.54 -22.46
N VAL A 94 -5.18 -23.68 -21.96
CA VAL A 94 -5.90 -24.63 -22.82
C VAL A 94 -7.18 -23.91 -23.20
N GLU A 95 -7.27 -23.43 -24.44
CA GLU A 95 -8.36 -22.61 -24.96
C GLU A 95 -9.73 -23.23 -24.60
N GLY A 96 -10.37 -22.70 -23.55
CA GLY A 96 -11.69 -23.13 -23.11
C GLY A 96 -11.79 -23.71 -21.69
N GLU A 97 -10.69 -24.09 -21.04
CA GLU A 97 -10.75 -24.71 -19.69
C GLU A 97 -10.89 -23.69 -18.54
N LEU A 98 -10.55 -22.41 -18.77
CA LEU A 98 -10.67 -21.40 -17.72
C LEU A 98 -12.14 -21.02 -17.45
N PRO A 99 -12.55 -20.98 -16.16
CA PRO A 99 -13.86 -20.49 -15.76
C PRO A 99 -14.15 -19.08 -16.29
N TRP A 100 -15.44 -18.78 -16.51
CA TRP A 100 -15.88 -17.51 -17.09
C TRP A 100 -15.37 -16.27 -16.32
N LEU A 101 -15.29 -16.35 -14.98
CA LEU A 101 -14.84 -15.26 -14.12
C LEU A 101 -13.35 -14.97 -14.32
N THR A 102 -12.52 -16.00 -14.36
CA THR A 102 -11.08 -15.90 -14.67
C THR A 102 -10.85 -15.31 -16.05
N ARG A 103 -11.67 -15.68 -17.06
CA ARG A 103 -11.60 -15.10 -18.40
C ARG A 103 -11.96 -13.61 -18.40
N TRP A 104 -12.96 -13.22 -17.61
CA TRP A 104 -13.31 -11.81 -17.42
C TRP A 104 -12.15 -11.03 -16.80
N PHE A 105 -11.52 -11.59 -15.76
CA PHE A 105 -10.32 -10.99 -15.17
C PHE A 105 -9.18 -10.88 -16.18
N VAL A 106 -8.83 -11.94 -16.92
CA VAL A 106 -7.76 -11.92 -17.92
C VAL A 106 -8.00 -10.85 -18.99
N ARG A 107 -9.26 -10.64 -19.39
CA ARG A 107 -9.64 -9.59 -20.35
C ARG A 107 -9.46 -8.18 -19.80
N GLU A 108 -9.81 -7.97 -18.52
CA GLU A 108 -9.72 -6.66 -17.87
C GLU A 108 -8.30 -6.36 -17.37
N THR A 109 -7.54 -7.38 -17.00
CA THR A 109 -6.15 -7.24 -16.58
C THR A 109 -5.26 -6.95 -17.77
N GLU A 110 -4.36 -5.99 -17.61
CA GLU A 110 -3.38 -5.67 -18.64
C GLU A 110 -2.42 -6.84 -18.89
N LYS A 111 -1.94 -6.93 -20.14
CA LYS A 111 -1.02 -7.98 -20.58
C LYS A 111 0.26 -7.99 -19.73
N ALA A 112 0.82 -9.19 -19.54
CA ALA A 112 2.04 -9.38 -18.76
C ALA A 112 3.25 -8.56 -19.29
N GLU A 113 3.29 -8.27 -20.59
CA GLU A 113 4.33 -7.44 -21.22
C GLU A 113 4.32 -6.00 -20.69
N VAL A 114 3.15 -5.39 -20.57
CA VAL A 114 3.01 -4.02 -20.05
C VAL A 114 3.51 -3.94 -18.60
N TRP A 115 3.25 -4.97 -17.80
CA TRP A 115 3.77 -5.05 -16.43
C TRP A 115 5.28 -5.17 -16.39
N ARG A 116 5.90 -5.89 -17.32
CA ARG A 116 7.37 -5.97 -17.45
C ARG A 116 7.94 -4.60 -17.81
N GLU A 117 7.41 -3.96 -18.84
CA GLU A 117 7.86 -2.62 -19.26
C GLU A 117 7.76 -1.59 -18.13
N ARG A 118 6.68 -1.63 -17.33
CA ARG A 118 6.56 -0.75 -16.16
C ARG A 118 7.56 -1.09 -15.06
N ALA A 119 7.81 -2.38 -14.80
CA ALA A 119 8.80 -2.80 -13.81
C ALA A 119 10.21 -2.35 -14.23
N ASP A 120 10.55 -2.49 -15.51
CA ASP A 120 11.83 -2.02 -16.07
C ASP A 120 11.96 -0.50 -15.96
N ARG A 121 10.91 0.25 -16.30
CA ARG A 121 10.88 1.71 -16.12
C ARG A 121 11.08 2.13 -14.66
N HIS A 122 10.46 1.44 -13.71
CA HIS A 122 10.66 1.72 -12.28
C HIS A 122 12.10 1.42 -11.84
N LEU A 123 12.69 0.35 -12.35
CA LEU A 123 14.08 -0.01 -12.09
C LEU A 123 15.03 1.08 -12.62
N GLU A 124 14.79 1.60 -13.83
CA GLU A 124 15.53 2.72 -14.41
C GLU A 124 15.42 3.98 -13.56
N LEU A 125 14.21 4.42 -13.20
CA LEU A 125 14.01 5.60 -12.36
C LEU A 125 14.69 5.46 -11.00
N THR A 126 14.66 4.26 -10.41
CA THR A 126 15.33 3.99 -9.12
C THR A 126 16.85 4.08 -9.24
N LYS A 127 17.42 3.63 -10.37
CA LYS A 127 18.85 3.80 -10.66
C LYS A 127 19.22 5.26 -10.79
N GLU A 128 18.47 6.04 -11.57
CA GLU A 128 18.72 7.47 -11.74
C GLU A 128 18.64 8.23 -10.40
N GLU A 129 17.68 7.87 -9.54
CA GLU A 129 17.56 8.45 -8.20
C GLU A 129 18.76 8.08 -7.31
N ALA A 130 19.25 6.84 -7.40
CA ALA A 130 20.44 6.40 -6.69
C ALA A 130 21.69 7.16 -7.15
N ASP A 131 21.89 7.31 -8.46
CA ASP A 131 23.01 8.05 -9.04
C ASP A 131 22.96 9.53 -8.65
N ARG A 132 21.77 10.13 -8.71
CA ARG A 132 21.56 11.51 -8.25
C ARG A 132 21.89 11.67 -6.77
N ARG A 133 21.50 10.69 -5.94
CA ARG A 133 21.80 10.70 -4.52
C ARG A 133 23.30 10.61 -4.27
N LEU A 134 24.03 9.76 -4.99
CA LEU A 134 25.50 9.67 -4.90
C LEU A 134 26.15 11.01 -5.27
N LEU A 135 25.74 11.61 -6.39
CA LEU A 135 26.25 12.91 -6.84
C LEU A 135 26.13 14.00 -5.76
N PHE A 136 24.97 14.07 -5.08
CA PHE A 136 24.75 15.06 -4.03
C PHE A 136 25.40 14.68 -2.69
N GLN A 137 25.63 13.39 -2.42
CA GLN A 137 26.35 12.95 -1.23
C GLN A 137 27.84 13.23 -1.32
N GLU A 138 28.43 13.06 -2.51
CA GLU A 138 29.85 13.37 -2.77
C GLU A 138 30.11 14.88 -2.89
N ALA A 139 29.07 15.67 -3.18
CA ALA A 139 29.18 17.12 -3.25
C ALA A 139 29.43 17.73 -1.86
N GLU A 140 30.71 17.86 -1.48
CA GLU A 140 31.10 18.63 -0.31
C GLU A 140 30.97 20.13 -0.57
N ARG A 141 30.46 20.87 0.42
CA ARG A 141 30.51 22.34 0.38
C ARG A 141 31.98 22.78 0.41
N PRO A 142 32.37 23.83 -0.30
CA PRO A 142 33.73 24.35 -0.21
C PRO A 142 34.07 24.67 1.26
N LYS A 143 35.21 24.16 1.72
CA LYS A 143 35.63 24.26 3.12
C LYS A 143 35.91 25.73 3.48
N VAL A 144 35.03 26.36 4.25
CA VAL A 144 35.24 27.71 4.77
C VAL A 144 36.10 27.63 6.02
N LEU A 145 37.34 28.11 5.93
CA LEU A 145 38.24 28.25 7.07
C LEU A 145 38.05 29.62 7.71
N ARG A 146 37.72 29.66 9.00
CA ARG A 146 37.60 30.90 9.77
C ARG A 146 38.98 31.27 10.32
N MET A 147 39.58 32.32 9.78
CA MET A 147 40.86 32.84 10.24
C MET A 147 40.65 34.17 10.97
N ARG A 148 41.41 34.38 12.06
CA ARG A 148 41.36 35.63 12.83
C ARG A 148 41.98 36.82 12.07
N TYR A 149 43.01 36.55 11.26
CA TYR A 149 43.77 37.55 10.52
C TYR A 149 43.88 37.14 9.05
N PRO A 150 42.93 37.54 8.18
CA PRO A 150 42.99 37.20 6.77
C PRO A 150 44.12 37.92 6.02
N SER A 151 44.60 39.05 6.53
CA SER A 151 45.73 39.82 5.96
C SER A 151 47.07 39.09 5.97
N ARG A 152 47.19 37.94 6.66
CA ARG A 152 48.44 37.17 6.73
C ARG A 152 48.87 36.59 5.38
N PHE A 153 47.94 36.40 4.44
CA PHE A 153 48.24 35.92 3.09
C PHE A 153 49.06 36.92 2.26
N GLU A 154 48.97 38.21 2.59
CA GLU A 154 49.66 39.30 1.87
C GLU A 154 50.95 39.74 2.57
N GLN A 155 51.21 39.25 3.79
CA GLN A 155 52.31 39.73 4.65
C GLN A 155 53.68 39.11 4.32
N ALA A 156 53.83 38.46 3.17
CA ALA A 156 55.10 37.86 2.78
C ALA A 156 56.12 38.95 2.37
N SER A 157 57.38 38.77 2.79
CA SER A 157 58.49 39.59 2.29
C SER A 157 58.67 39.34 0.79
N PRO A 158 58.72 40.37 -0.07
CA PRO A 158 59.00 40.20 -1.50
C PRO A 158 60.39 39.59 -1.78
N PHE A 159 61.31 39.71 -0.82
CA PHE A 159 62.70 39.27 -0.96
C PHE A 159 62.95 38.00 -0.15
N ASN A 160 63.81 37.12 -0.70
CA ASN A 160 64.27 35.86 -0.10
C ASN A 160 63.18 34.77 0.06
N ILE A 161 62.34 34.59 -0.96
CA ILE A 161 61.33 33.53 -1.01
C ILE A 161 61.92 32.35 -1.80
N PRO A 162 62.06 31.15 -1.21
CA PRO A 162 62.54 29.99 -1.94
C PRO A 162 61.57 29.59 -3.05
N VAL A 163 62.11 29.17 -4.19
CA VAL A 163 61.30 28.71 -5.32
C VAL A 163 60.42 27.53 -4.91
N GLY A 164 59.13 27.59 -5.22
CA GLY A 164 58.15 26.55 -4.86
C GLY A 164 57.60 26.60 -3.43
N SER A 165 58.00 27.56 -2.59
CA SER A 165 57.45 27.68 -1.23
C SER A 165 56.11 28.43 -1.14
N GLN A 166 55.71 29.11 -2.22
CA GLN A 166 54.43 29.80 -2.31
C GLN A 166 53.36 28.87 -2.86
N VAL A 167 52.20 28.90 -2.23
CA VAL A 167 50.98 28.26 -2.74
C VAL A 167 50.29 29.27 -3.65
N ASP A 168 49.72 28.82 -4.75
CA ASP A 168 48.87 29.67 -5.59
C ASP A 168 47.60 30.05 -4.81
N LEU A 169 47.37 31.36 -4.64
CA LEU A 169 46.25 31.92 -3.91
C LEU A 169 45.25 32.64 -4.84
N SER A 170 45.37 32.48 -6.16
CA SER A 170 44.52 33.16 -7.15
C SER A 170 43.02 32.90 -6.97
N ASP A 171 42.63 31.71 -6.51
CA ASP A 171 41.24 31.32 -6.26
C ASP A 171 40.73 31.61 -4.84
N LEU A 172 41.56 32.19 -3.96
CA LEU A 172 41.20 32.46 -2.57
C LEU A 172 40.22 33.65 -2.46
N LYS A 173 38.98 33.38 -2.04
CA LYS A 173 37.98 34.42 -1.74
C LYS A 173 37.90 34.68 -0.23
N VAL A 174 38.40 35.83 0.20
CA VAL A 174 38.31 36.27 1.60
C VAL A 174 36.97 36.98 1.84
N ARG A 175 36.17 36.48 2.78
CA ARG A 175 34.98 37.19 3.27
C ARG A 175 35.36 38.00 4.52
N PRO A 176 35.26 39.34 4.51
CA PRO A 176 35.49 40.14 5.72
C PRO A 176 34.43 39.82 6.78
N ALA A 177 34.83 39.90 8.04
CA ALA A 177 33.88 39.85 9.16
C ALA A 177 33.21 41.24 9.27
N GLU A 178 31.92 41.32 8.96
CA GLU A 178 31.06 42.43 9.36
C GLU A 178 30.73 42.35 10.85
#